data_AF-B7FIK0-F1
#
_entry.id   AF-B7FIK0-F1
#
_cell.length_a   1.000
_cell.length_b   1.000
_cell.length_c   1.000
_cell.angle_alpha   90.00
_cell.angle_beta   90.00
_cell.angle_gamma   90.00
#
_symmetry.space_group_name_H-M   'P 1'
#
loop_
_entity.id
_entity.type
_entity.pdbx_description
1 polymer ?
#
loop_
_entity_poly.entity_id
_entity_poly.type
_entity_poly.pdbx_seq_one_letter_code
_entity_poly.pdbx_strand_id
1 'polypeptide(L)'
;MTDTNSAHSEKKLVRIDISSDTVCPWCFVGKKNLDKAIASSKDKYNFEILWHPYQLSPDAPKEGIEKREFYRSKFGPRSDQMEARMSEVFRTVGLVYSLSGLTGNTMDSHRLIYFSGQQGLDKQHDLVEELGLGYFTQEKYIGDQEFLLEAAAKVGIEGAEEFLKNPNNGLKEVEEELKTYSRNITGVPYYVINGSQN
;
A
#
# COMPACT_ATOMS: atom_id res chain seq x y z
N MET A 1 38.41 -15.35 34.90
CA MET A 1 37.62 -14.24 34.33
C MET A 1 36.84 -14.83 33.18
N THR A 2 35.53 -14.87 33.29
CA THR A 2 34.62 -15.53 32.35
C THR A 2 34.41 -14.65 31.13
N ASP A 3 34.89 -15.11 29.97
CA ASP A 3 34.54 -14.54 28.67
C ASP A 3 33.06 -14.80 28.39
N THR A 4 32.22 -13.78 28.59
CA THR A 4 30.85 -13.76 28.08
C THR A 4 30.89 -13.51 26.59
N ASN A 5 31.06 -14.57 25.82
CA ASN A 5 30.91 -14.55 24.37
C ASN A 5 29.40 -14.43 24.05
N SER A 6 28.90 -13.21 23.93
CA SER A 6 27.56 -12.92 23.43
C SER A 6 27.52 -13.23 21.93
N ALA A 7 27.22 -14.48 21.60
CA ALA A 7 26.88 -14.87 20.24
C ALA A 7 25.52 -14.27 19.88
N HIS A 8 25.51 -13.02 19.43
CA HIS A 8 24.38 -12.52 18.64
C HIS A 8 24.42 -13.22 17.29
N SER A 9 23.64 -14.30 17.16
CA SER A 9 23.28 -14.88 15.87
C SER A 9 22.78 -13.76 14.95
N GLU A 10 23.47 -13.47 13.86
CA GLU A 10 22.99 -12.52 12.85
C GLU A 10 21.60 -12.95 12.38
N LYS A 11 20.66 -12.00 12.40
CA LYS A 11 19.28 -12.24 11.95
C LYS A 11 19.28 -12.50 10.45
N LYS A 12 18.48 -13.46 9.99
CA LYS A 12 18.35 -13.76 8.56
C LYS A 12 17.58 -12.64 7.87
N LEU A 13 18.07 -12.17 6.73
CA LEU A 13 17.34 -11.21 5.91
C LEU A 13 16.23 -11.94 5.12
N VAL A 14 15.03 -11.35 5.13
CA VAL A 14 13.88 -11.76 4.33
C VAL A 14 13.48 -10.59 3.45
N ARG A 15 13.57 -10.77 2.13
CA ARG A 15 13.05 -9.79 1.17
C ARG A 15 11.62 -10.14 0.79
N ILE A 16 10.74 -9.14 0.80
CA ILE A 16 9.33 -9.27 0.46
C ILE A 16 8.97 -8.20 -0.57
N ASP A 17 8.70 -8.63 -1.80
CA ASP A 17 8.16 -7.78 -2.86
C ASP A 17 6.63 -7.92 -2.86
N ILE A 18 5.91 -6.79 -2.81
CA ILE A 18 4.45 -6.76 -2.62
C ILE A 18 3.80 -5.96 -3.74
N SER A 19 3.10 -6.62 -4.65
CA SER A 19 2.23 -5.92 -5.62
C SER A 19 0.89 -5.57 -4.95
N SER A 20 0.53 -4.30 -4.97
CA SER A 20 -0.60 -3.74 -4.21
C SER A 20 -1.24 -2.57 -4.94
N ASP A 21 -2.53 -2.32 -4.68
CA ASP A 21 -3.23 -1.11 -5.11
C ASP A 21 -3.73 -0.32 -3.88
N THR A 22 -3.58 1.00 -3.90
CA THR A 22 -3.89 1.89 -2.77
C THR A 22 -5.38 1.95 -2.44
N VAL A 23 -6.24 1.54 -3.38
CA VAL A 23 -7.69 1.43 -3.20
C VAL A 23 -8.19 0.01 -2.93
N CYS A 24 -7.29 -0.98 -2.82
CA CYS A 24 -7.64 -2.36 -2.52
C CYS A 24 -7.73 -2.60 -0.99
N PRO A 25 -8.92 -2.86 -0.42
CA PRO A 25 -9.05 -3.02 1.03
C PRO A 25 -8.34 -4.28 1.55
N TRP A 26 -8.24 -5.34 0.74
CA TRP A 26 -7.48 -6.54 1.08
C TRP A 26 -5.98 -6.30 1.12
N CYS A 27 -5.45 -5.36 0.32
CA CYS A 27 -4.04 -5.00 0.38
C CYS A 27 -3.71 -4.35 1.72
N PHE A 28 -4.56 -3.42 2.18
CA PHE A 28 -4.33 -2.76 3.46
C PHE A 28 -4.49 -3.71 4.65
N VAL A 29 -5.48 -4.60 4.64
CA VAL A 29 -5.59 -5.67 5.64
C VAL A 29 -4.35 -6.59 5.59
N GLY A 30 -3.88 -6.93 4.39
CA GLY A 30 -2.65 -7.70 4.18
C GLY A 30 -1.44 -7.03 4.81
N LYS A 31 -1.27 -5.71 4.62
CA LYS A 31 -0.25 -4.91 5.31
C LYS A 31 -0.35 -5.07 6.83
N LYS A 32 -1.52 -4.84 7.41
CA LYS A 32 -1.71 -4.96 8.87
C LYS A 32 -1.35 -6.32 9.43
N ASN A 33 -1.62 -7.38 8.67
CA ASN A 33 -1.23 -8.72 9.05
C ASN A 33 0.28 -8.97 8.87
N LEU A 34 0.89 -8.41 7.82
CA LEU A 34 2.33 -8.44 7.62
C LEU A 34 3.07 -7.75 8.78
N ASP A 35 2.61 -6.57 9.21
CA ASP A 35 3.23 -5.82 10.31
C ASP A 35 3.18 -6.62 11.61
N LYS A 36 2.06 -7.28 11.89
CA LYS A 36 1.93 -8.21 13.03
C LYS A 36 2.92 -9.37 12.92
N ALA A 37 3.07 -9.96 11.73
CA ALA A 37 4.00 -11.07 11.50
C ALA A 37 5.47 -10.64 11.68
N ILE A 38 5.86 -9.48 11.14
CA ILE A 38 7.18 -8.87 11.33
C ILE A 38 7.46 -8.63 12.81
N ALA A 39 6.53 -7.98 13.52
CA ALA A 39 6.68 -7.69 14.93
C ALA A 39 6.87 -8.97 15.76
N SER A 40 6.14 -10.05 15.43
CA SER A 40 6.24 -11.34 16.11
C SER A 40 7.53 -12.12 15.84
N SER A 41 8.29 -11.74 14.81
CA SER A 41 9.45 -12.48 14.32
C SER A 41 10.74 -11.66 14.24
N LYS A 42 10.70 -10.41 14.71
CA LYS A 42 11.79 -9.43 14.67
C LYS A 42 13.09 -9.89 15.34
N ASP A 43 13.03 -10.83 16.29
CA ASP A 43 14.24 -11.35 16.96
C ASP A 43 15.00 -12.34 16.08
N LYS A 44 14.36 -12.88 15.04
CA LYS A 44 14.91 -13.92 14.15
C LYS A 44 15.27 -13.40 12.77
N TYR A 45 14.54 -12.38 12.29
CA TYR A 45 14.66 -11.90 10.91
C TYR A 45 14.82 -10.38 10.84
N ASN A 46 15.55 -9.96 9.82
CA ASN A 46 15.50 -8.60 9.28
C ASN A 46 14.64 -8.63 8.02
N PHE A 47 13.97 -7.52 7.71
CA PHE A 47 13.06 -7.44 6.57
C PHE A 47 13.43 -6.30 5.63
N GLU A 48 13.45 -6.60 4.34
CA GLU A 48 13.43 -5.61 3.26
C GLU A 48 12.09 -5.76 2.55
N ILE A 49 11.27 -4.70 2.58
CA ILE A 49 9.93 -4.72 2.03
C ILE A 49 9.87 -3.70 0.91
N LEU A 50 9.45 -4.14 -0.27
CA LEU A 50 9.28 -3.29 -1.43
C LEU A 50 7.83 -3.36 -1.89
N TRP A 51 7.22 -2.18 -2.07
CA TRP A 51 5.86 -2.06 -2.58
C TRP A 51 5.88 -1.73 -4.06
N HIS A 52 5.21 -2.56 -4.84
CA HIS A 52 5.10 -2.45 -6.29
C HIS A 52 3.66 -2.07 -6.68
N PRO A 53 3.50 -1.22 -7.70
CA PRO A 53 2.19 -0.74 -8.12
C PRO A 53 1.37 -1.83 -8.79
N TYR A 54 0.08 -1.85 -8.50
CA TYR A 54 -0.97 -2.53 -9.25
C TYR A 54 -2.15 -1.56 -9.40
N GLN A 55 -2.88 -1.61 -10.52
CA GLN A 55 -4.11 -0.83 -10.68
C GLN A 55 -5.29 -1.74 -10.95
N LEU A 56 -6.23 -1.79 -10.00
CA LEU A 56 -7.51 -2.50 -10.14
C LEU A 56 -8.42 -1.86 -11.17
N SER A 57 -8.24 -0.57 -11.44
CA SER A 57 -9.04 0.22 -12.39
C SER A 57 -8.17 1.35 -12.97
N PRO A 58 -7.25 1.04 -13.91
CA PRO A 58 -6.32 2.03 -14.48
C PRO A 58 -7.04 3.17 -15.22
N ASP A 59 -8.23 2.89 -15.76
CA ASP A 59 -9.08 3.86 -16.45
C ASP A 59 -10.02 4.62 -15.51
N ALA A 60 -9.87 4.45 -14.18
CA ALA A 60 -10.70 5.17 -13.23
C ALA A 60 -10.50 6.69 -13.39
N PRO A 61 -11.58 7.48 -13.31
CA PRO A 61 -11.52 8.94 -13.46
C PRO A 61 -10.61 9.62 -12.37
N LYS A 62 -9.96 10.75 -12.71
CA LYS A 62 -9.00 11.48 -11.83
C LYS A 62 -9.65 12.51 -10.88
N GLU A 63 -10.68 13.19 -11.35
CA GLU A 63 -11.67 13.97 -10.59
C GLU A 63 -12.41 13.16 -9.51
N GLY A 64 -12.45 11.82 -9.63
CA GLY A 64 -12.98 10.90 -8.64
C GLY A 64 -14.48 10.64 -8.80
N ILE A 65 -14.93 9.54 -8.20
CA ILE A 65 -16.31 9.06 -8.20
C ILE A 65 -16.68 8.54 -6.82
N GLU A 66 -17.96 8.60 -6.46
CA GLU A 66 -18.44 8.11 -5.16
C GLU A 66 -18.14 6.62 -4.97
N LYS A 67 -17.41 6.27 -3.91
CA LYS A 67 -16.96 4.90 -3.61
C LYS A 67 -18.11 3.91 -3.63
N ARG A 68 -19.20 4.20 -2.91
CA ARG A 68 -20.37 3.29 -2.84
C ARG A 68 -21.04 3.12 -4.19
N GLU A 69 -21.12 4.18 -4.99
CA GLU A 69 -21.70 4.09 -6.33
C GLU A 69 -20.82 3.25 -7.25
N PHE A 70 -19.50 3.46 -7.21
CA PHE A 70 -18.53 2.65 -7.95
C PHE A 70 -18.60 1.15 -7.58
N TYR A 71 -18.69 0.83 -6.29
CA TYR A 71 -18.84 -0.56 -5.86
C TYR A 71 -20.19 -1.15 -6.30
N ARG A 72 -21.28 -0.39 -6.23
CA ARG A 72 -22.60 -0.83 -6.71
C ARG A 72 -22.62 -1.06 -8.21
N SER A 73 -22.00 -0.18 -9.01
CA SER A 73 -21.94 -0.34 -10.46
C SER A 73 -21.12 -1.56 -10.86
N LYS A 74 -20.02 -1.84 -10.15
CA LYS A 74 -19.12 -2.97 -10.43
C LYS A 74 -19.63 -4.32 -9.93
N PHE A 75 -20.23 -4.36 -8.74
CA PHE A 75 -20.59 -5.62 -8.06
C PHE A 75 -22.10 -5.82 -7.86
N GLY A 76 -22.92 -4.84 -8.24
CA GLY A 76 -24.37 -4.90 -8.09
C GLY A 76 -24.80 -5.02 -6.61
N PRO A 77 -25.91 -5.73 -6.33
CA PRO A 77 -26.44 -5.92 -4.96
C PRO A 77 -25.47 -6.60 -3.99
N ARG A 78 -24.42 -7.27 -4.50
CA ARG A 78 -23.40 -7.93 -3.65
C ARG A 78 -22.50 -6.91 -2.94
N SER A 79 -22.46 -5.66 -3.42
CA SER A 79 -21.65 -4.59 -2.82
C SER A 79 -21.95 -4.39 -1.33
N ASP A 80 -23.21 -4.42 -0.91
CA ASP A 80 -23.59 -4.25 0.50
C ASP A 80 -23.05 -5.40 1.38
N GLN A 81 -23.13 -6.65 0.89
CA GLN A 81 -22.55 -7.80 1.59
C GLN A 81 -21.02 -7.72 1.65
N MET A 82 -20.38 -7.21 0.59
CA MET A 82 -18.93 -6.98 0.56
C MET A 82 -18.52 -5.91 1.57
N GLU A 83 -19.26 -4.79 1.67
CA GLU A 83 -19.03 -3.74 2.67
C GLU A 83 -19.14 -4.28 4.10
N ALA A 84 -20.20 -5.04 4.40
CA ALA A 84 -20.40 -5.65 5.70
C ALA A 84 -19.26 -6.62 6.07
N ARG A 85 -18.87 -7.49 5.14
CA ARG A 85 -17.75 -8.42 5.32
C ARG A 85 -16.43 -7.68 5.54
N MET A 86 -16.15 -6.64 4.74
CA MET A 86 -14.92 -5.86 4.92
C MET A 86 -14.90 -5.12 6.26
N SER A 87 -16.04 -4.64 6.73
CA SER A 87 -16.18 -4.03 8.05
C SER A 87 -15.83 -5.02 9.17
N GLU A 88 -16.30 -6.26 9.07
CA GLU A 88 -15.88 -7.35 9.98
C GLU A 88 -14.38 -7.59 9.96
N VAL A 89 -13.79 -7.68 8.77
CA VAL A 89 -12.35 -7.93 8.60
C VAL A 89 -11.52 -6.79 9.18
N PHE A 90 -11.88 -5.53 8.92
CA PHE A 90 -11.17 -4.37 9.47
C PHE A 90 -11.20 -4.33 11.01
N ARG A 91 -12.31 -4.76 11.64
CA ARG A 91 -12.37 -4.90 13.10
C ARG A 91 -11.33 -5.89 13.64
N THR A 92 -11.00 -6.95 12.90
CA THR A 92 -9.95 -7.92 13.33
C THR A 92 -8.54 -7.34 13.33
N VAL A 93 -8.33 -6.23 12.60
CA VAL A 93 -7.08 -5.46 12.59
C VAL A 93 -7.19 -4.15 13.37
N GLY A 94 -8.25 -3.98 14.16
CA GLY A 94 -8.42 -2.85 15.07
C GLY A 94 -8.87 -1.54 14.39
N LEU A 95 -9.46 -1.62 13.20
CA LEU A 95 -9.85 -0.46 12.41
C LEU A 95 -11.35 -0.43 12.11
N VAL A 96 -11.87 0.77 11.89
CA VAL A 96 -13.23 1.01 11.37
C VAL A 96 -13.14 1.26 9.88
N TYR A 97 -13.83 0.44 9.10
CA TYR A 97 -13.87 0.56 7.64
C TYR A 97 -14.93 1.56 7.19
N SER A 98 -14.60 2.39 6.20
CA SER A 98 -15.54 3.29 5.53
C SER A 98 -15.44 3.15 4.01
N LEU A 99 -16.61 2.98 3.38
CA LEU A 99 -16.80 3.13 1.93
C LEU A 99 -17.37 4.51 1.55
N SER A 100 -17.43 5.49 2.45
CA SER A 100 -17.81 6.86 2.08
C SER A 100 -16.67 7.59 1.37
N GLY A 101 -16.98 8.70 0.69
CA GLY A 101 -16.02 9.54 -0.01
C GLY A 101 -15.69 9.04 -1.42
N LEU A 102 -14.65 9.60 -2.03
CA LEU A 102 -14.32 9.35 -3.43
C LEU A 102 -13.28 8.24 -3.63
N THR A 103 -13.40 7.53 -4.75
CA THR A 103 -12.39 6.63 -5.34
C THR A 103 -12.05 7.12 -6.73
N GLY A 104 -10.92 6.70 -7.28
CA GLY A 104 -10.50 7.14 -8.61
C GLY A 104 -9.17 6.55 -9.01
N ASN A 105 -8.50 7.22 -9.94
CA ASN A 105 -7.20 6.81 -10.44
C ASN A 105 -6.14 6.75 -9.32
N THR A 106 -5.32 5.70 -9.31
CA THR A 106 -4.29 5.51 -8.27
C THR A 106 -2.87 5.85 -8.73
N MET A 107 -2.70 6.33 -9.96
CA MET A 107 -1.37 6.60 -10.53
C MET A 107 -0.55 7.57 -9.67
N ASP A 108 -1.13 8.68 -9.20
CA ASP A 108 -0.39 9.66 -8.41
C ASP A 108 0.00 9.12 -7.03
N SER A 109 -0.85 8.30 -6.41
CA SER A 109 -0.50 7.60 -5.18
C SER A 109 0.64 6.57 -5.39
N HIS A 110 0.65 5.87 -6.52
CA HIS A 110 1.72 4.93 -6.88
C HIS A 110 3.03 5.65 -7.20
N ARG A 111 2.97 6.78 -7.92
CA ARG A 111 4.14 7.64 -8.16
C ARG A 111 4.74 8.15 -6.87
N LEU A 112 3.91 8.52 -5.89
CA LEU A 112 4.39 8.93 -4.57
C LEU A 112 5.00 7.76 -3.78
N ILE A 113 4.41 6.56 -3.83
CA ILE A 113 4.99 5.34 -3.23
C ILE A 113 6.35 5.01 -3.86
N TYR A 114 6.47 5.06 -5.18
CA TYR A 114 7.75 4.89 -5.87
C TYR A 114 8.78 5.92 -5.40
N PHE A 115 8.40 7.21 -5.36
CA PHE A 115 9.27 8.29 -4.93
C PHE A 115 9.72 8.14 -3.47
N SER A 116 8.82 7.73 -2.58
CA SER A 116 9.16 7.47 -1.16
C SER A 116 10.19 6.35 -1.00
N GLY A 117 10.13 5.30 -1.84
CA GLY A 117 11.11 4.21 -1.85
C GLY A 117 12.52 4.66 -2.19
N GLN A 118 12.67 5.75 -2.96
CA GLN A 118 13.99 6.35 -3.23
C GLN A 118 14.60 7.04 -2.00
N GLN A 119 13.78 7.32 -0.97
CA GLN A 119 14.21 7.96 0.28
C GLN A 119 14.34 6.98 1.45
N GLY A 120 13.87 5.73 1.29
CA GLY A 120 13.93 4.68 2.31
C GLY A 120 12.78 3.68 2.18
N LEU A 121 13.07 2.39 2.36
CA LEU A 121 12.05 1.34 2.32
C LEU A 121 11.09 1.41 3.52
N ASP A 122 11.58 1.86 4.67
CA ASP A 122 10.79 2.18 5.84
C ASP A 122 9.80 3.31 5.54
N LYS A 123 10.27 4.41 4.94
CA LYS A 123 9.40 5.53 4.54
C LYS A 123 8.36 5.11 3.50
N GLN A 124 8.73 4.25 2.55
CA GLN A 124 7.77 3.68 1.59
C GLN A 124 6.70 2.85 2.30
N HIS A 125 7.12 1.98 3.21
CA HIS A 125 6.22 1.12 3.96
C HIS A 125 5.26 1.92 4.86
N ASP A 126 5.75 2.99 5.50
CA ASP A 126 4.96 3.90 6.33
C ASP A 126 4.03 4.78 5.47
N LEU A 127 4.43 5.18 4.26
CA LEU A 127 3.52 5.91 3.38
C LEU A 127 2.31 5.07 2.99
N VAL A 128 2.49 3.78 2.70
CA VAL A 128 1.38 2.86 2.41
C VAL A 128 0.41 2.74 3.60
N GLU A 129 0.93 2.84 4.83
CA GLU A 129 0.11 2.92 6.04
C GLU A 129 -0.77 4.17 6.05
N GLU A 130 -0.18 5.34 5.89
CA GLU A 130 -0.91 6.62 5.93
C GLU A 130 -1.95 6.74 4.82
N LEU A 131 -1.62 6.30 3.60
CA LEU A 131 -2.55 6.26 2.49
C LEU A 131 -3.73 5.33 2.78
N GLY A 132 -3.46 4.14 3.32
CA GLY A 132 -4.50 3.18 3.71
C GLY A 132 -5.41 3.69 4.82
N LEU A 133 -4.83 4.29 5.87
CA LEU A 133 -5.60 4.91 6.95
C LEU A 133 -6.50 6.03 6.42
N GLY A 134 -5.93 6.96 5.65
CA GLY A 134 -6.70 8.07 5.09
C GLY A 134 -7.85 7.60 4.21
N TYR A 135 -7.57 6.69 3.29
CA TYR A 135 -8.56 6.24 2.30
C TYR A 135 -9.65 5.34 2.89
N PHE A 136 -9.31 4.37 3.76
CA PHE A 136 -10.25 3.37 4.26
C PHE A 136 -10.89 3.70 5.59
N THR A 137 -10.36 4.67 6.35
CA THR A 137 -10.85 4.98 7.71
C THR A 137 -11.21 6.45 7.92
N GLN A 138 -10.69 7.36 7.07
CA GLN A 138 -10.87 8.81 7.20
C GLN A 138 -11.52 9.43 5.96
N GLU A 139 -12.01 8.59 5.04
CA GLU A 139 -12.82 9.01 3.87
C GLU A 139 -12.07 9.94 2.90
N LYS A 140 -10.73 10.03 2.99
CA LYS A 140 -9.90 10.82 2.09
C LYS A 140 -9.94 10.24 0.67
N TYR A 141 -9.80 11.11 -0.33
CA TYR A 141 -9.73 10.72 -1.73
C TYR A 141 -8.28 10.43 -2.12
N ILE A 142 -8.00 9.26 -2.70
CA ILE A 142 -6.64 8.83 -3.04
C ILE A 142 -5.98 9.64 -4.17
N GLY A 143 -6.78 10.32 -5.00
CA GLY A 143 -6.30 11.20 -6.06
C GLY A 143 -6.19 12.67 -5.63
N ASP A 144 -6.50 13.00 -4.38
CA ASP A 144 -6.37 14.35 -3.85
C ASP A 144 -4.91 14.66 -3.51
N GLN A 145 -4.34 15.62 -4.24
CA GLN A 145 -2.95 16.03 -4.06
C GLN A 145 -2.69 16.59 -2.65
N GLU A 146 -3.63 17.31 -2.04
CA GLU A 146 -3.44 17.83 -0.67
C GLU A 146 -3.30 16.69 0.34
N PHE A 147 -4.17 15.68 0.25
CA PHE A 147 -4.08 14.48 1.07
C PHE A 147 -2.77 13.71 0.83
N LEU A 148 -2.35 13.54 -0.42
CA LEU A 148 -1.09 12.86 -0.75
C LEU A 148 0.12 13.56 -0.11
N LEU A 149 0.13 14.90 -0.12
CA LEU A 149 1.19 15.69 0.52
C LEU A 149 1.11 15.61 2.06
N GLU A 150 -0.09 15.62 2.64
CA GLU A 150 -0.29 15.41 4.07
C GLU A 150 0.29 14.06 4.53
N ALA A 151 0.00 12.98 3.80
CA ALA A 151 0.54 11.65 4.08
C ALA A 151 2.07 11.58 3.91
N ALA A 152 2.59 12.19 2.84
CA ALA A 152 4.03 12.27 2.58
C ALA A 152 4.78 12.99 3.72
N ALA A 153 4.23 14.09 4.22
CA ALA A 153 4.83 14.86 5.31
C ALA A 153 4.87 14.07 6.62
N LYS A 154 3.83 13.30 6.95
CA LYS A 154 3.76 12.48 8.19
C LYS A 154 4.89 11.46 8.29
N VAL A 155 5.34 10.94 7.14
CA VAL A 155 6.39 9.91 7.06
C VAL A 155 7.74 10.48 6.62
N GLY A 156 7.87 11.81 6.60
CA GLY A 156 9.14 12.49 6.35
C GLY A 156 9.64 12.36 4.91
N ILE A 157 8.74 12.33 3.93
CA ILE A 157 9.10 12.42 2.49
C ILE A 157 9.35 13.88 2.15
N GLU A 158 10.56 14.18 1.71
CA GLU A 158 10.95 15.52 1.26
C GLU A 158 10.74 15.66 -0.26
N GLY A 159 10.37 16.84 -0.74
CA GLY A 159 10.22 17.11 -2.18
C GLY A 159 8.94 16.55 -2.84
N ALA A 160 7.98 16.09 -2.05
CA ALA A 160 6.74 15.47 -2.56
C ALA A 160 5.89 16.47 -3.38
N GLU A 161 5.87 17.74 -2.99
CA GLU A 161 5.12 18.79 -3.70
C GLU A 161 5.72 19.05 -5.08
N GLU A 162 7.03 19.25 -5.16
CA GLU A 162 7.75 19.45 -6.42
C GLU A 162 7.62 18.22 -7.32
N PHE A 163 7.67 17.02 -6.73
CA PHE A 163 7.53 15.77 -7.45
C PHE A 163 6.13 15.64 -8.08
N LEU A 164 5.05 15.82 -7.30
CA LEU A 164 3.68 15.64 -7.77
C LEU A 164 3.21 16.75 -8.70
N LYS A 165 3.75 17.96 -8.58
CA LYS A 165 3.41 19.11 -9.44
C LYS A 165 3.59 18.83 -10.94
N ASN A 166 4.58 18.04 -11.32
CA ASN A 166 4.74 17.58 -12.70
C ASN A 166 4.17 16.17 -12.84
N PRO A 167 3.09 15.96 -13.63
CA PRO A 167 2.46 14.65 -13.78
C PRO A 167 3.33 13.58 -14.44
N ASN A 168 4.47 13.96 -15.04
CA ASN A 168 5.39 13.02 -15.68
C ASN A 168 6.48 12.46 -14.74
N ASN A 169 6.71 13.07 -13.58
CA ASN A 169 7.76 12.60 -12.66
C ASN A 169 7.44 11.19 -12.14
N GLY A 170 8.36 10.24 -12.27
CA GLY A 170 8.15 8.85 -11.83
C GLY A 170 7.11 8.06 -12.65
N LEU A 171 6.51 8.65 -13.69
CA LEU A 171 5.45 8.00 -14.47
C LEU A 171 5.99 6.78 -15.23
N LYS A 172 7.15 6.94 -15.89
CA LYS A 172 7.76 5.86 -16.67
C LYS A 172 8.19 4.71 -15.77
N GLU A 173 8.75 5.03 -14.63
CA GLU A 173 9.24 4.07 -13.64
C GLU A 173 8.07 3.26 -13.06
N VAL A 174 6.97 3.91 -12.69
CA VAL A 174 5.75 3.21 -12.23
C VAL A 174 5.14 2.36 -13.35
N GLU A 175 5.12 2.83 -14.60
CA GLU A 175 4.66 2.03 -15.75
C GLU A 175 5.55 0.80 -16.00
N GLU A 176 6.86 0.92 -15.79
CA GLU A 176 7.81 -0.19 -15.88
C GLU A 176 7.63 -1.18 -14.72
N GLU A 177 7.40 -0.71 -13.51
CA GLU A 177 7.09 -1.57 -12.36
C GLU A 177 5.75 -2.30 -12.54
N LEU A 178 4.72 -1.63 -13.07
CA LEU A 178 3.44 -2.27 -13.43
C LEU A 178 3.65 -3.41 -14.43
N LYS A 179 4.52 -3.23 -15.42
CA LYS A 179 4.86 -4.29 -16.40
C LYS A 179 5.64 -5.43 -15.76
N THR A 180 6.52 -5.12 -14.83
CA THR A 180 7.46 -6.08 -14.24
C THR A 180 6.81 -6.93 -13.15
N TYR A 181 6.09 -6.30 -12.23
CA TYR A 181 5.57 -6.92 -11.01
C TYR A 181 4.07 -7.22 -11.06
N SER A 182 3.34 -6.62 -12.01
CA SER A 182 1.87 -6.68 -12.03
C SER A 182 1.27 -7.29 -13.29
N ARG A 183 2.02 -7.37 -14.41
CA ARG A 183 1.52 -7.87 -15.70
C ARG A 183 1.00 -9.32 -15.67
N ASN A 184 1.63 -10.17 -14.86
CA ASN A 184 1.34 -11.61 -14.83
C ASN A 184 0.49 -12.04 -13.62
N ILE A 185 0.02 -11.10 -12.80
CA ILE A 185 -0.82 -11.41 -11.64
C ILE A 185 -2.23 -10.86 -11.87
N THR A 186 -3.23 -11.61 -11.38
CA THR A 186 -4.65 -11.30 -11.59
C THR A 186 -5.35 -10.81 -10.32
N GLY A 187 -4.61 -10.63 -9.23
CA GLY A 187 -5.15 -10.17 -7.97
C GLY A 187 -4.06 -9.67 -7.02
N VAL A 188 -4.47 -8.80 -6.10
CA VAL A 188 -3.61 -8.19 -5.08
C VAL A 188 -4.31 -8.23 -3.70
N PRO A 189 -3.56 -8.30 -2.58
CA PRO A 189 -2.10 -8.24 -2.49
C PRO A 189 -1.44 -9.53 -3.00
N TYR A 190 -0.30 -9.39 -3.66
CA TYR A 190 0.53 -10.50 -4.13
C TYR A 190 1.94 -10.37 -3.54
N TYR A 191 2.43 -11.45 -2.93
CA TYR A 191 3.70 -11.45 -2.19
C TYR A 191 4.70 -12.38 -2.87
N VAL A 192 5.90 -11.89 -3.13
CA VAL A 192 7.07 -12.70 -3.49
C VAL A 192 8.07 -12.63 -2.36
N ILE A 193 8.43 -13.79 -1.79
CA ILE A 193 9.36 -13.88 -0.66
C ILE A 193 10.67 -14.47 -1.15
N ASN A 194 11.78 -13.77 -0.91
CA ASN A 194 13.13 -14.18 -1.32
C ASN A 194 13.24 -14.60 -2.80
N GLY A 195 12.52 -13.89 -3.69
CA GLY A 195 12.54 -14.15 -5.13
C GLY A 195 11.91 -15.48 -5.57
N SER A 196 11.30 -16.24 -4.67
CA SER A 196 10.70 -17.54 -4.98
C SER A 196 9.25 -17.34 -5.48
N GLN A 197 9.07 -17.51 -6.79
CA GLN A 197 7.76 -17.80 -7.39
C GLN A 197 7.51 -19.30 -7.17
N ASN A 198 6.41 -19.67 -6.50
CA ASN A 198 5.97 -21.08 -6.48
C ASN A 198 5.53 -21.52 -7.88
#